data_AF-A0A7E6EHE5-F1
#
_entry.id   AF-A0A7E6EHE5-F1
#
_cell.length_a   1.000
_cell.length_b   1.000
_cell.length_c   1.000
_cell.angle_alpha   90.00
_cell.angle_beta   90.00
_cell.angle_gamma   90.00
#
_symmetry.space_group_name_H-M   'P 1'
#
loop_
_entity.id
_entity.type
_entity.pdbx_description
1 polymer ?
#
loop_
_entity_poly.entity_id
_entity_poly.type
_entity_poly.pdbx_seq_one_letter_code
_entity_poly.pdbx_strand_id
1 'polypeptide(L)'
;MKIQEMGKFDITLNSWMERFVRIKNMQLMSLPCIIDVLKTNSSSLFYKSGAISQIFICSRDNQNIKKNKVGTKSMEDHNKEYIYNHGICPPFKNVRRRRFRKTWTSKVYLKYKLSMFISLKLKMKSKDYSELTVPPKKSCGRL
;
A
#
# COMPACT_ATOMS: atom_id res chain seq x y z
N MET A 1 -22.74 20.95 -31.70
CA MET A 1 -21.94 20.01 -30.87
C MET A 1 -20.70 20.78 -30.43
N LYS A 2 -20.59 21.19 -29.16
CA LYS A 2 -19.42 21.93 -28.67
C LYS A 2 -18.26 20.94 -28.51
N ILE A 3 -17.37 20.90 -29.48
CA ILE A 3 -16.06 20.27 -29.32
C ILE A 3 -15.28 21.22 -28.42
N GLN A 4 -15.26 20.94 -27.12
CA GLN A 4 -14.34 21.62 -26.21
C GLN A 4 -12.93 21.17 -26.60
N GLU A 5 -12.10 22.12 -27.06
CA GLU A 5 -10.68 21.89 -27.23
C GLU A 5 -10.10 21.34 -25.93
N MET A 6 -9.56 20.12 -26.01
CA MET A 6 -8.79 19.52 -24.93
C MET A 6 -7.51 20.35 -24.80
N GLY A 7 -7.44 21.19 -23.77
CA GLY A 7 -6.22 21.96 -23.47
C GLY A 7 -4.99 21.03 -23.43
N LYS A 8 -3.84 21.52 -23.92
CA LYS A 8 -2.57 20.78 -23.88
C LYS A 8 -2.24 20.40 -22.44
N PHE A 9 -2.12 19.10 -22.18
CA PHE A 9 -1.67 18.55 -20.91
C PHE A 9 -0.24 18.03 -21.05
N ASP A 10 0.73 18.83 -20.61
CA ASP A 10 2.13 18.44 -20.57
C ASP A 10 2.51 18.00 -19.14
N ILE A 11 3.04 16.77 -19.02
CA ILE A 11 3.53 16.22 -17.75
C ILE A 11 5.06 16.29 -17.78
N THR A 12 5.67 17.24 -17.07
CA THR A 12 7.11 17.33 -16.91
C THR A 12 7.54 16.52 -15.68
N LEU A 13 8.23 15.39 -15.91
CA LEU A 13 8.86 14.63 -14.83
C LEU A 13 10.21 15.27 -14.48
N ASN A 14 10.47 15.44 -13.18
CA ASN A 14 11.74 15.99 -12.71
C ASN A 14 12.84 14.95 -12.97
N SER A 15 13.95 15.36 -13.60
CA SER A 15 15.05 14.46 -14.00
C SER A 15 15.83 13.81 -12.83
N TRP A 16 15.53 14.18 -11.59
CA TRP A 16 16.18 13.64 -10.39
C TRP A 16 15.16 12.90 -9.51
N MET A 17 15.44 11.63 -9.29
CA MET A 17 14.73 10.62 -8.47
C MET A 17 13.57 9.85 -9.12
N GLU A 18 13.94 8.71 -9.69
CA GLU A 18 13.09 7.58 -10.17
C GLU A 18 12.14 6.97 -9.12
N ARG A 19 11.99 7.54 -7.93
CA ARG A 19 11.15 6.97 -6.86
C ARG A 19 10.15 7.94 -6.24
N PHE A 20 10.34 9.25 -6.40
CA PHE A 20 9.59 10.25 -5.63
C PHE A 20 9.24 11.46 -6.49
N VAL A 21 8.51 11.23 -7.57
CA VAL A 21 8.03 12.31 -8.43
C VAL A 21 6.80 12.97 -7.78
N ARG A 22 7.02 14.15 -7.19
CA ARG A 22 5.96 15.12 -6.89
C ARG A 22 6.03 16.21 -7.97
N ILE A 23 5.03 16.23 -8.84
CA ILE A 23 4.77 17.36 -9.74
C ILE A 23 3.83 18.30 -8.98
N LYS A 24 3.82 19.60 -9.28
CA LYS A 24 2.90 20.57 -8.64
C LYS A 24 1.48 19.99 -8.64
N ASN A 25 0.93 19.74 -7.44
CA ASN A 25 -0.40 19.16 -7.18
C ASN A 25 -0.60 17.66 -7.52
N MET A 26 0.43 16.92 -7.92
CA MET A 26 0.31 15.51 -8.33
C MET A 26 1.37 14.60 -7.69
N GLN A 27 0.93 13.49 -7.11
CA GLN A 27 1.81 12.51 -6.45
C GLN A 27 1.73 11.15 -7.16
N LEU A 28 2.90 10.58 -7.49
CA LEU A 28 3.02 9.20 -7.96
C LEU A 28 2.93 8.22 -6.78
N MET A 29 2.04 7.23 -6.86
CA MET A 29 1.87 6.21 -5.83
C MET A 29 1.85 4.80 -6.44
N SER A 30 2.30 3.81 -5.67
CA SER A 30 2.27 2.39 -6.04
C SER A 30 0.92 1.77 -5.73
N LEU A 31 0.31 1.13 -6.73
CA LEU A 31 -0.91 0.35 -6.58
C LEU A 31 -0.62 -1.01 -5.92
N PRO A 32 -1.55 -1.53 -5.10
CA PRO A 32 -1.43 -2.87 -4.51
C PRO A 32 -1.72 -4.00 -5.50
N CYS A 33 -2.56 -3.75 -6.50
CA CYS A 33 -2.97 -4.72 -7.51
C CYS A 33 -2.25 -4.40 -8.82
N ILE A 34 -1.71 -5.41 -9.48
CA ILE A 34 -1.22 -5.30 -10.86
C ILE A 34 -2.42 -5.37 -11.79
N ILE A 35 -2.56 -4.39 -12.67
CA ILE A 35 -3.65 -4.30 -13.63
C ILE A 35 -3.08 -4.60 -15.01
N ASP A 36 -3.56 -5.65 -15.65
CA ASP A 36 -3.15 -5.97 -17.02
C ASP A 36 -3.96 -5.15 -18.02
N VAL A 37 -3.27 -4.56 -19.00
CA VAL A 37 -3.87 -3.83 -20.10
C VAL A 37 -4.04 -4.79 -21.26
N LEU A 38 -5.29 -4.95 -21.69
CA LEU A 38 -5.67 -5.83 -22.78
C LEU A 38 -6.27 -4.96 -23.89
N LYS A 39 -5.78 -5.14 -25.13
CA LYS A 39 -6.37 -4.53 -26.32
C LYS A 39 -7.16 -5.58 -27.08
N THR A 40 -8.22 -5.13 -27.75
CA THR A 40 -9.05 -5.99 -28.57
C THR A 40 -9.53 -5.24 -29.80
N ASN A 41 -9.58 -5.94 -30.93
CA ASN A 41 -10.27 -5.49 -32.14
C ASN A 41 -11.64 -6.19 -32.29
N SER A 42 -11.89 -7.25 -31.51
CA SER A 42 -13.10 -8.09 -31.57
C SER A 42 -13.42 -8.63 -30.18
N SER A 43 -14.69 -8.53 -29.76
CA SER A 43 -15.18 -8.81 -28.39
C SER A 43 -14.76 -10.14 -27.75
N SER A 44 -14.28 -11.11 -28.52
CA SER A 44 -13.85 -12.44 -28.04
C SER A 44 -12.35 -12.59 -27.81
N LEU A 45 -11.49 -11.81 -28.48
CA LEU A 45 -10.04 -12.02 -28.46
C LEU A 45 -9.32 -10.81 -27.84
N PHE A 46 -8.56 -11.07 -26.79
CA PHE A 46 -7.84 -10.05 -26.03
C PHE A 46 -6.34 -10.31 -26.07
N TYR A 47 -5.58 -9.28 -26.43
CA TYR A 47 -4.12 -9.32 -26.47
C TYR A 47 -3.54 -8.46 -25.35
N LYS A 48 -2.60 -9.01 -24.58
CA LYS A 48 -1.94 -8.27 -23.51
C LYS A 48 -0.99 -7.22 -24.11
N SER A 49 -1.21 -5.96 -23.75
CA SER A 49 -0.41 -4.83 -24.20
C SER A 49 0.59 -4.36 -23.13
N GLY A 50 0.33 -4.62 -21.85
CA GLY A 50 1.19 -4.17 -20.76
C GLY A 50 0.58 -4.41 -19.39
N ALA A 51 1.24 -3.87 -18.36
CA ALA A 51 0.77 -3.93 -16.97
C ALA A 51 0.96 -2.57 -16.29
N ILE A 52 -0.01 -2.18 -15.48
CA ILE A 52 -0.02 -0.94 -14.70
C ILE A 52 0.08 -1.30 -13.22
N SER A 53 1.03 -0.69 -12.52
CA SER A 53 1.28 -0.89 -11.09
C SER A 53 1.42 0.43 -10.32
N GLN A 54 1.25 1.57 -10.99
CA GLN A 54 1.40 2.91 -10.43
C GLN A 54 0.23 3.80 -10.84
N ILE A 55 -0.05 4.81 -10.03
CA ILE A 55 -1.11 5.79 -10.26
C ILE A 55 -0.60 7.19 -9.91
N PHE A 56 -0.99 8.17 -10.72
CA PHE A 56 -0.86 9.57 -10.36
C PHE A 56 -2.14 10.08 -9.70
N ILE A 57 -2.01 10.66 -8.51
CA ILE A 57 -3.12 11.29 -7.79
C ILE A 57 -2.95 12.80 -7.87
N CYS A 58 -3.90 13.47 -8.52
CA CYS A 58 -3.95 14.93 -8.60
C CYS A 58 -4.90 15.47 -7.53
N SER A 59 -4.41 16.43 -6.72
CA SER A 59 -5.20 17.10 -5.68
C SER A 59 -5.35 18.57 -6.06
N ARG A 60 -6.60 19.07 -6.17
CA ARG A 60 -6.86 20.48 -6.48
C ARG A 60 -6.38 21.41 -5.35
N ASP A 61 -6.47 20.92 -4.12
CA ASP A 61 -5.99 21.63 -2.94
C ASP A 61 -4.59 21.15 -2.56
N ASN A 62 -3.65 22.11 -2.53
CA ASN A 62 -2.27 21.96 -2.04
C ASN A 62 -2.18 21.54 -0.56
N GLN A 63 -3.32 21.35 0.11
CA GLN A 63 -3.40 21.21 1.56
C GLN A 63 -3.57 19.75 2.02
N ASN A 64 -4.03 18.84 1.16
CA ASN A 64 -4.32 17.44 1.57
C ASN A 64 -3.18 16.44 1.33
N ILE A 65 -2.12 16.83 0.63
CA ILE A 65 -0.88 16.04 0.64
C ILE A 65 -0.17 16.40 1.94
N LYS A 66 -0.54 15.69 3.02
CA LYS A 66 0.04 15.85 4.36
C LYS A 66 1.54 16.15 4.24
N LYS A 67 1.93 17.36 4.59
CA LYS A 67 3.31 17.69 5.02
C LYS A 67 3.57 16.82 6.25
N ASN A 68 3.92 15.55 6.04
CA ASN A 68 4.34 14.69 7.11
C ASN A 68 5.68 15.23 7.58
N LYS A 69 5.61 15.93 8.73
CA LYS A 69 6.69 16.46 9.55
C LYS A 69 8.03 15.79 9.22
N VAL A 70 8.97 16.61 8.78
CA VAL A 70 10.40 16.32 8.73
C VAL A 70 10.84 16.04 10.16
N GLY A 71 10.71 14.79 10.58
CA GLY A 71 11.18 14.29 11.85
C GLY A 71 11.74 12.92 11.56
N THR A 72 13.08 12.83 11.53
CA THR A 72 13.92 11.64 11.69
C THR A 72 13.19 10.29 11.48
N LYS A 73 12.68 10.06 10.28
CA LYS A 73 12.06 8.79 9.91
C LYS A 73 13.06 8.01 9.08
N SER A 74 13.20 6.73 9.41
CA SER A 74 14.11 5.82 8.71
C SER A 74 13.77 5.76 7.21
N MET A 75 14.73 5.45 6.34
CA MET A 75 14.48 5.23 4.90
C MET A 75 13.34 4.21 4.63
N GLU A 76 13.12 3.27 5.54
CA GLU A 76 12.05 2.28 5.49
C GLU A 76 10.65 2.89 5.73
N ASP A 77 10.57 4.03 6.43
CA ASP A 77 9.33 4.76 6.71
C ASP A 77 8.92 5.69 5.56
N HIS A 78 9.88 6.24 4.82
CA HIS A 78 9.62 7.05 3.62
C HIS A 78 8.94 6.23 2.51
N ASN A 79 9.29 4.95 2.36
CA ASN A 79 8.66 4.06 1.38
C ASN A 79 7.16 3.80 1.66
N LYS A 80 6.70 3.95 2.90
CA LYS A 80 5.29 3.72 3.26
C LYS A 80 4.38 4.86 2.79
N GLU A 81 4.93 6.05 2.55
CA GLU A 81 4.16 7.24 2.15
C GLU A 81 3.66 7.16 0.71
N TYR A 82 4.38 6.44 -0.16
CA TYR A 82 4.06 6.32 -1.60
C TYR A 82 3.30 5.04 -1.94
N ILE A 83 2.74 4.39 -0.92
CA ILE A 83 1.96 3.16 -1.05
C ILE A 83 0.48 3.51 -1.05
N TYR A 84 -0.24 3.10 -2.11
CA TYR A 84 -1.68 3.18 -2.15
C TYR A 84 -2.32 1.94 -1.50
N ASN A 85 -3.26 2.17 -0.59
CA ASN A 85 -3.89 1.11 0.22
C ASN A 85 -5.12 0.48 -0.45
N HIS A 86 -5.70 1.16 -1.44
CA HIS A 86 -6.91 0.72 -2.13
C HIS A 86 -6.57 0.22 -3.55
N GLY A 87 -7.44 -0.59 -4.14
CA GLY A 87 -7.41 -0.84 -5.59
C GLY A 87 -8.32 0.15 -6.33
N ILE A 88 -8.27 0.11 -7.66
CA ILE A 88 -9.08 0.98 -8.53
C ILE A 88 -10.57 0.62 -8.46
N CYS A 89 -10.90 -0.67 -8.42
CA CYS A 89 -12.29 -1.10 -8.40
C CYS A 89 -12.88 -1.01 -6.98
N PRO A 90 -14.18 -0.67 -6.84
CA PRO A 90 -14.89 -0.66 -5.55
C PRO A 90 -14.68 -1.89 -4.65
N PRO A 91 -14.72 -3.14 -5.17
CA PRO A 91 -14.48 -4.31 -4.35
C PRO A 91 -13.05 -4.42 -3.83
N PHE A 92 -12.11 -3.58 -4.26
CA PHE A 92 -10.72 -3.53 -3.78
C PHE A 92 -10.45 -2.39 -2.79
N LYS A 93 -11.48 -1.82 -2.15
CA LYS A 93 -11.26 -0.93 -1.00
C LYS A 93 -10.52 -1.67 0.12
N ASN A 94 -9.40 -1.09 0.55
CA ASN A 94 -8.50 -1.61 1.59
C ASN A 94 -7.96 -3.02 1.32
N VAL A 95 -7.65 -3.31 0.06
CA VAL A 95 -7.25 -4.65 -0.40
C VAL A 95 -6.06 -5.24 0.38
N ARG A 96 -5.05 -4.42 0.70
CA ARG A 96 -3.85 -4.86 1.44
C ARG A 96 -4.18 -5.41 2.84
N ARG A 97 -5.20 -4.83 3.50
CA ARG A 97 -5.61 -5.25 4.85
C ARG A 97 -6.63 -6.38 4.81
N ARG A 98 -7.58 -6.32 3.87
CA ARG A 98 -8.78 -7.18 3.87
C ARG A 98 -8.64 -8.44 3.02
N ARG A 99 -8.02 -8.36 1.84
CA ARG A 99 -7.98 -9.46 0.86
C ARG A 99 -6.61 -10.10 0.73
N PHE A 100 -5.53 -9.34 0.86
CA PHE A 100 -4.19 -9.91 0.73
C PHE A 100 -3.82 -10.72 1.97
N ARG A 101 -3.47 -11.99 1.74
CA ARG A 101 -2.91 -12.86 2.78
C ARG A 101 -1.55 -12.32 3.20
N LYS A 102 -1.34 -12.15 4.51
CA LYS A 102 -0.05 -11.71 5.03
C LYS A 102 0.93 -12.87 5.01
N THR A 103 2.03 -12.71 4.29
CA THR A 103 3.14 -13.64 4.31
C THR A 103 4.04 -13.33 5.49
N TRP A 104 4.55 -14.37 6.15
CA TRP A 104 5.58 -14.24 7.16
C TRP A 104 6.92 -14.00 6.45
N THR A 105 7.41 -12.76 6.50
CA THR A 105 8.78 -12.46 6.05
C THR A 105 9.77 -12.83 7.16
N SER A 106 11.02 -13.15 6.80
CA SER A 106 12.06 -13.55 7.77
C SER A 106 12.22 -12.54 8.91
N LYS A 107 12.13 -11.23 8.61
CA LYS A 107 12.14 -10.15 9.61
C LYS A 107 10.95 -10.25 10.59
N VAL A 108 9.75 -10.53 10.07
CA VAL A 108 8.53 -10.68 10.87
C VAL A 108 8.63 -11.94 11.74
N TYR A 109 9.06 -13.06 11.18
CA TYR A 109 9.28 -14.31 11.90
C TYR A 109 10.28 -14.15 13.05
N LEU A 110 11.43 -13.52 12.80
CA LEU A 110 12.45 -13.26 13.82
C LEU A 110 11.89 -12.39 14.95
N LYS A 111 11.13 -11.33 14.63
CA LYS A 111 10.50 -10.47 15.63
C LYS A 111 9.52 -11.23 16.53
N TYR A 112 8.67 -12.09 15.94
CA TYR A 112 7.74 -12.92 16.71
C TYR A 112 8.45 -13.99 17.53
N LYS A 113 9.51 -14.62 16.99
CA LYS A 113 10.33 -15.60 17.71
C LYS A 113 10.99 -14.95 18.92
N LEU A 114 11.56 -13.74 18.77
CA LEU A 114 12.14 -12.96 19.87
C LEU A 114 11.09 -12.62 20.94
N SER A 115 9.92 -12.12 20.52
CA SER A 115 8.80 -11.80 21.40
C SER A 115 8.30 -13.01 22.19
N MET A 116 8.21 -14.18 21.54
CA MET A 116 7.82 -15.42 22.19
C MET A 116 8.89 -15.88 23.19
N PHE A 117 10.17 -15.78 22.84
CA PHE A 117 11.29 -16.15 23.70
C PHE A 117 11.38 -15.27 24.95
N ILE A 118 11.17 -13.95 24.79
CA ILE A 118 11.11 -12.99 25.90
C ILE A 118 9.93 -13.31 26.82
N SER A 119 8.75 -13.58 26.24
CA SER A 119 7.55 -13.93 27.01
C SER A 119 7.72 -15.25 27.78
N LEU A 120 8.34 -16.27 27.18
CA LEU A 120 8.69 -17.52 27.85
C LEU A 120 9.69 -17.29 28.98
N LYS A 121 10.75 -16.50 28.76
CA LYS A 121 11.72 -16.16 29.82
C LYS A 121 11.07 -15.43 30.99
N LEU A 122 10.14 -14.50 30.70
CA LEU A 122 9.37 -13.80 31.73
C LEU A 122 8.44 -14.76 32.49
N LYS A 123 7.76 -15.67 31.78
CA LYS A 123 6.84 -16.65 32.35
C LYS A 123 7.55 -17.74 33.17
N MET A 124 8.80 -18.10 32.82
CA MET A 124 9.63 -18.99 33.64
C MET A 124 10.13 -18.33 34.95
N LYS A 125 10.09 -16.99 35.04
CA LYS A 125 10.50 -16.23 36.23
C LYS A 125 9.35 -16.07 37.24
N SER A 126 8.10 -16.22 36.81
CA SER A 126 6.89 -16.23 37.64
C SER A 126 6.35 -17.67 37.76
N LYS A 127 6.66 -18.37 38.86
CA LYS A 127 6.07 -19.68 39.16
C LYS A 127 4.61 -19.52 39.63
N ASP A 128 3.68 -19.22 38.73
CA ASP A 128 2.25 -19.34 39.00
C ASP A 128 1.58 -19.98 37.78
N TYR A 129 1.30 -21.29 37.90
CA TYR A 129 0.61 -22.08 36.89
C TYR A 129 -0.88 -22.12 37.23
N SER A 130 -1.64 -21.14 36.77
CA SER A 130 -3.06 -21.30 36.48
C SER A 130 -3.44 -20.37 35.34
N GLU A 131 -4.39 -20.82 34.52
CA GLU A 131 -4.88 -20.15 33.31
C GLU A 131 -3.97 -20.29 32.07
N LEU A 132 -4.17 -21.42 31.38
CA LEU A 132 -4.06 -21.47 29.92
C LEU A 132 -5.05 -20.45 29.31
N THR A 133 -4.65 -19.19 29.17
CA THR A 133 -5.38 -18.26 28.30
C THR A 133 -5.03 -18.61 26.85
N VAL A 134 -5.98 -19.28 26.20
CA VAL A 134 -6.05 -19.48 24.74
C VAL A 134 -5.69 -18.17 24.05
N PRO A 135 -4.84 -18.15 23.01
CA PRO A 135 -4.54 -16.91 22.28
C PRO A 135 -5.86 -16.27 21.83
N PRO A 136 -6.02 -14.93 21.94
CA PRO A 136 -7.24 -14.29 21.51
C PRO A 136 -7.46 -14.65 20.04
N LYS A 137 -8.54 -15.41 19.76
CA LYS A 137 -9.07 -15.50 18.40
C LYS A 137 -9.23 -14.05 17.97
N LYS A 138 -8.49 -13.63 16.95
CA LYS A 138 -8.73 -12.31 16.33
C LYS A 138 -10.21 -12.32 15.99
N SER A 139 -10.98 -11.51 16.70
CA SER A 139 -12.35 -11.24 16.34
C SER A 139 -12.29 -10.80 14.89
N CYS A 140 -12.86 -11.63 14.02
CA CYS A 140 -13.28 -11.18 12.72
C CYS A 140 -14.31 -10.09 13.00
N GLY A 141 -13.84 -8.85 13.17
CA GLY A 141 -14.69 -7.68 13.15
C GLY A 141 -15.44 -7.71 11.83
N ARG A 142 -16.72 -8.06 11.91
CA ARG A 142 -17.68 -7.87 10.84
C ARG A 142 -17.88 -6.37 10.65
N LEU A 143 -17.90 -6.00 9.37
CA LEU A 143 -18.33 -4.73 8.76
C LEU A 143 -17.38 -3.54 8.94
#